data_AF-A0A4D8PFC8-F1
#
_entry.id   AF-A0A4D8PFC8-F1
#
_cell.length_a   1.000
_cell.length_b   1.000
_cell.length_c   1.000
_cell.angle_alpha   90.00
_cell.angle_beta   90.00
_cell.angle_gamma   90.00
#
_symmetry.space_group_name_H-M   'P 1'
#
loop_
_entity.id
_entity.type
_entity.pdbx_description
1 polymer ?
#
loop_
_entity_poly.entity_id
_entity_poly.type
_entity_poly.pdbx_seq_one_letter_code
_entity_poly.pdbx_strand_id
1 'polypeptide(L)'
;MADRNCGECTLCCKLMGVPELKKPSAKWCVSCDQGKGCTVYEERPQSCRNFQCFWLMDENFPDEFRPDRIHALAAFNDVKDSCVLHVDPAKPRAMSSPKVNALIDALLKSYAKVFVLSGKESALIQR
;
A
#
# COMPACT_ATOMS: atom_id res chain seq x y z
N MET A 1 0.10 -18.52 10.84
CA MET A 1 0.39 -17.91 9.53
C MET A 1 -0.92 -17.31 9.08
N ALA A 2 -0.93 -16.05 8.68
CA ALA A 2 -2.18 -15.36 8.42
C ALA A 2 -2.93 -16.00 7.24
N ASP A 3 -4.12 -16.57 7.45
CA ASP A 3 -4.95 -17.18 6.39
C ASP A 3 -5.65 -16.12 5.49
N ARG A 4 -5.12 -14.89 5.51
CA ARG A 4 -5.68 -13.76 4.79
C ARG A 4 -5.15 -13.73 3.36
N ASN A 5 -6.07 -13.62 2.42
CA ASN A 5 -5.77 -13.51 1.00
C ASN A 5 -6.15 -12.12 0.46
N CYS A 6 -5.46 -11.68 -0.59
CA CYS A 6 -5.77 -10.40 -1.24
C CYS A 6 -7.21 -10.32 -1.78
N GLY A 7 -7.84 -11.46 -2.09
CA GLY A 7 -9.10 -11.50 -2.82
C GLY A 7 -8.96 -10.74 -4.14
N GLU A 8 -9.85 -9.77 -4.37
CA GLU A 8 -9.82 -8.91 -5.57
C GLU A 8 -8.84 -7.72 -5.45
N CYS A 9 -8.21 -7.51 -4.29
CA CYS A 9 -7.35 -6.34 -4.09
C CYS A 9 -6.04 -6.49 -4.87
N THR A 10 -5.79 -5.57 -5.81
CA THR A 10 -4.53 -5.47 -6.58
C THR A 10 -3.82 -4.13 -6.42
N LEU A 11 -4.16 -3.35 -5.38
CA LEU A 11 -3.74 -1.95 -5.27
C LEU A 11 -2.21 -1.76 -5.16
N CYS A 12 -1.46 -2.73 -4.61
CA CYS A 12 0.01 -2.71 -4.61
C CYS A 12 0.59 -2.66 -6.03
N CYS A 13 -0.03 -3.37 -6.99
CA CYS A 13 0.34 -3.34 -8.39
C CYS A 13 0.03 -2.00 -9.07
N LYS A 14 -0.67 -1.07 -8.42
CA LYS A 14 -0.85 0.31 -8.90
C LYS A 14 0.10 1.28 -8.19
N LEU A 15 0.14 1.22 -6.86
CA LEU A 15 0.75 2.28 -6.06
C LEU A 15 2.28 2.18 -5.98
N MET A 16 2.83 0.97 -5.95
CA MET A 16 4.26 0.75 -5.83
C MET A 16 5.00 1.01 -7.14
N GLY A 17 6.18 1.61 -7.08
CA GLY A 17 7.12 1.62 -8.21
C GLY A 17 7.85 0.28 -8.30
N VAL A 18 8.17 -0.16 -9.51
CA VAL A 18 8.94 -1.39 -9.76
C VAL A 18 10.08 -1.07 -10.74
N PRO A 19 11.28 -0.76 -10.23
CA PRO A 19 12.42 -0.36 -11.05
C PRO A 19 12.79 -1.37 -12.14
N GLU A 20 12.72 -2.67 -11.83
CA GLU A 20 13.05 -3.77 -12.76
C GLU A 20 12.15 -3.76 -14.01
N LEU A 21 10.92 -3.26 -13.87
CA LEU A 21 9.95 -3.14 -14.96
C LEU A 21 9.88 -1.72 -15.55
N LYS A 22 10.75 -0.80 -15.09
CA LYS A 22 10.65 0.65 -15.36
C LYS A 22 9.25 1.20 -15.09
N LYS A 23 8.55 0.60 -14.13
CA LYS A 23 7.15 0.88 -13.85
C LYS A 23 7.08 1.96 -12.76
N PRO A 24 6.57 3.16 -13.07
CA PRO A 24 6.47 4.25 -12.09
C PRO A 24 5.43 3.94 -11.02
N SER A 25 5.54 4.62 -9.87
CA SER A 25 4.52 4.59 -8.82
C SER A 25 3.20 5.19 -9.31
N ALA A 26 2.10 4.81 -8.65
CA ALA A 26 0.74 5.23 -8.97
C ALA A 26 0.28 4.94 -10.43
N LYS A 27 0.90 3.96 -11.10
CA LYS A 27 0.48 3.46 -12.42
C LYS A 27 0.29 1.96 -12.37
N TRP A 28 -0.68 1.44 -13.14
CA TRP A 28 -0.94 0.00 -13.20
C TRP A 28 0.25 -0.78 -13.77
N CYS A 29 0.50 -1.97 -13.23
CA CYS A 29 1.51 -2.88 -13.75
C CYS A 29 0.97 -3.54 -15.02
N VAL A 30 1.81 -3.69 -16.03
CA VAL A 30 1.42 -4.36 -17.29
C VAL A 30 1.03 -5.82 -17.06
N SER A 31 1.62 -6.47 -16.05
CA SER A 31 1.33 -7.86 -15.69
C SER A 31 0.23 -7.99 -14.63
N CYS A 32 -0.51 -6.93 -14.30
CA CYS A 32 -1.61 -6.99 -13.35
C CYS A 32 -2.93 -7.17 -14.10
N ASP A 33 -3.64 -8.27 -13.84
CA ASP A 33 -5.06 -8.39 -14.14
C ASP A 33 -5.84 -7.82 -12.94
N GLN A 34 -6.43 -6.64 -13.13
CA GLN A 34 -7.09 -5.90 -12.04
C GLN A 34 -8.25 -6.72 -11.47
N GLY A 35 -8.30 -6.90 -10.14
CA GLY A 35 -9.29 -7.75 -9.50
C GLY A 35 -8.90 -9.23 -9.40
N LYS A 36 -7.83 -9.67 -10.07
CA LYS A 36 -7.42 -11.09 -10.11
C LYS A 36 -5.99 -11.34 -9.66
N GLY A 37 -5.10 -10.36 -9.82
CA GLY A 37 -3.72 -10.42 -9.33
C GLY A 37 -2.66 -10.30 -10.43
N CYS A 38 -1.44 -10.72 -10.10
CA CYS A 38 -0.31 -10.70 -11.03
C CYS A 38 -0.36 -11.93 -11.95
N THR A 39 -0.32 -11.73 -13.26
CA THR A 39 -0.32 -12.82 -14.26
C THR A 39 1.02 -13.56 -14.33
N VAL A 40 2.08 -12.99 -13.76
CA VAL A 40 3.44 -13.56 -13.69
C VAL A 40 3.90 -13.68 -12.23
N TYR A 41 3.02 -14.08 -11.33
CA TYR A 41 3.28 -14.06 -9.89
C TYR A 41 4.56 -14.82 -9.51
N GLU A 42 4.79 -16.00 -10.09
CA GLU A 42 5.99 -16.82 -9.83
C GLU A 42 7.28 -16.23 -10.38
N GLU A 43 7.19 -15.34 -11.37
CA GLU A 43 8.33 -14.67 -12.02
C GLU A 43 8.47 -13.21 -11.57
N ARG A 44 7.71 -12.79 -10.55
CA ARG A 44 7.69 -11.40 -10.09
C ARG A 44 9.10 -10.91 -9.72
N PRO A 45 9.44 -9.65 -10.06
CA PRO A 45 10.75 -9.08 -9.78
C PRO A 45 10.99 -8.93 -8.27
N GLN A 46 12.25 -8.74 -7.88
CA GLN A 46 12.64 -8.75 -6.46
C GLN A 46 11.92 -7.68 -5.65
N SER A 47 11.70 -6.48 -6.20
CA SER A 47 10.92 -5.42 -5.54
C SER A 47 9.50 -5.88 -5.17
N CYS A 48 8.84 -6.66 -6.04
CA CYS A 48 7.52 -7.24 -5.76
C CYS A 48 7.57 -8.38 -4.74
N ARG A 49 8.70 -9.11 -4.62
CA ARG A 49 8.89 -10.18 -3.61
C ARG A 49 9.19 -9.61 -2.23
N ASN A 50 9.95 -8.52 -2.17
CA ASN A 50 10.32 -7.86 -0.93
C ASN A 50 9.16 -7.06 -0.32
N PHE A 51 8.19 -6.67 -1.15
CA PHE A 51 7.02 -5.94 -0.70
C PHE A 51 6.15 -6.76 0.26
N GLN A 52 5.71 -6.13 1.36
CA GLN A 52 4.77 -6.70 2.31
C GLN A 52 3.63 -5.70 2.58
N CYS A 53 2.39 -6.16 2.43
CA CYS A 53 1.19 -5.37 2.69
C CYS A 53 0.79 -5.47 4.17
N PHE A 54 0.67 -4.34 4.87
CA PHE A 54 0.33 -4.32 6.30
C PHE A 54 -0.98 -5.03 6.61
N TRP A 55 -2.00 -4.76 5.80
CA TRP A 55 -3.30 -5.42 5.94
C TRP A 55 -3.22 -6.94 5.75
N LEU A 56 -2.32 -7.43 4.89
CA LEU A 56 -2.18 -8.88 4.65
C LEU A 56 -1.42 -9.58 5.78
N MET A 57 -0.50 -8.88 6.45
CA MET A 57 0.33 -9.46 7.51
C MET A 57 -0.36 -9.58 8.86
N ASP A 58 -1.31 -8.70 9.17
CA ASP A 58 -2.00 -8.68 10.46
C ASP A 58 -3.44 -9.19 10.31
N GLU A 59 -3.71 -10.37 10.86
CA GLU A 59 -5.05 -10.96 10.87
C GLU A 59 -6.08 -10.15 11.65
N ASN A 60 -5.63 -9.33 12.61
CA ASN A 60 -6.51 -8.47 13.41
C ASN A 60 -6.83 -7.15 12.71
N PHE A 61 -6.17 -6.83 11.58
CA PHE A 61 -6.47 -5.62 10.81
C PHE A 61 -7.91 -5.70 10.27
N PRO A 62 -8.80 -4.74 10.52
CA PRO A 62 -10.19 -4.88 10.07
C PRO A 62 -10.31 -4.97 8.54
N ASP A 63 -11.18 -5.84 8.03
CA ASP A 63 -11.37 -6.10 6.58
C ASP A 63 -11.80 -4.84 5.82
N GLU A 64 -12.44 -3.89 6.48
CA GLU A 64 -12.85 -2.63 5.88
C GLU A 64 -11.68 -1.69 5.51
N PHE A 65 -10.47 -1.96 6.02
CA PHE A 65 -9.22 -1.28 5.69
C PHE A 65 -8.44 -1.99 4.58
N ARG A 66 -9.02 -3.00 3.92
CA ARG A 66 -8.40 -3.61 2.73
C ARG A 66 -8.04 -2.51 1.73
N PRO A 67 -6.81 -2.50 1.16
CA PRO A 67 -6.30 -1.32 0.47
C PRO A 67 -7.18 -0.77 -0.65
N ASP A 68 -7.78 -1.64 -1.46
CA ASP A 68 -8.71 -1.28 -2.54
C ASP A 68 -9.98 -0.57 -2.05
N ARG A 69 -10.44 -0.84 -0.82
CA ARG A 69 -11.64 -0.24 -0.22
C ARG A 69 -11.42 1.16 0.33
N ILE A 70 -10.24 1.42 0.87
CA ILE A 70 -9.87 2.75 1.40
C ILE A 70 -9.03 3.58 0.43
N HIS A 71 -8.63 2.98 -0.70
CA HIS A 71 -7.75 3.56 -1.70
C HIS A 71 -6.40 4.02 -1.13
N ALA A 72 -5.88 3.27 -0.15
CA ALA A 72 -4.61 3.53 0.50
C ALA A 72 -3.92 2.23 0.92
N LEU A 73 -2.59 2.22 0.90
CA LEU A 73 -1.76 1.05 1.14
C LEU A 73 -0.59 1.41 2.06
N ALA A 74 -0.59 0.83 3.26
CA ALA A 74 0.53 0.93 4.19
C ALA A 74 1.58 -0.15 3.89
N ALA A 75 2.85 0.26 3.91
CA ALA A 75 4.01 -0.57 3.62
C ALA A 75 5.24 -0.14 4.44
N PHE A 76 6.20 -1.04 4.57
CA PHE A 76 7.49 -0.74 5.20
C PHE A 76 8.39 0.09 4.28
N ASN A 77 9.39 0.73 4.88
CA ASN A 77 10.51 1.37 4.20
C ASN A 77 11.82 1.08 4.96
N ASP A 78 12.92 1.56 4.42
CA ASP A 78 14.26 1.40 5.01
C ASP A 78 14.58 2.43 6.11
N VAL A 79 13.61 3.24 6.51
CA VAL A 79 13.79 4.30 7.51
C VAL A 79 13.31 3.81 8.86
N LYS A 80 14.22 3.80 9.85
CA LYS A 80 13.94 3.35 11.22
C LYS A 80 12.74 4.06 11.83
N ASP A 81 11.90 3.30 12.53
CA ASP A 81 10.74 3.79 13.26
C ASP A 81 9.79 4.61 12.37
N SER A 82 9.63 4.15 11.13
CA SER A 82 8.73 4.76 10.16
C SER A 82 8.07 3.76 9.23
N CYS A 83 7.00 4.20 8.58
CA CYS A 83 6.34 3.48 7.50
C CYS A 83 5.87 4.45 6.41
N VAL A 84 5.40 3.91 5.28
CA VAL A 84 4.86 4.68 4.17
C VAL A 84 3.39 4.31 3.95
N LEU A 85 2.54 5.33 3.84
CA LEU A 85 1.16 5.21 3.42
C LEU A 85 1.02 5.77 2.00
N HIS A 86 0.84 4.89 1.03
CA HIS A 86 0.55 5.27 -0.34
C HIS A 86 -0.96 5.47 -0.50
N VAL A 87 -1.40 6.67 -0.88
CA VAL A 87 -2.79 6.99 -1.20
C VAL A 87 -2.94 7.06 -2.72
N ASP A 88 -4.01 6.50 -3.27
CA ASP A 88 -4.25 6.50 -4.71
C ASP A 88 -4.58 7.92 -5.21
N PRO A 89 -3.73 8.55 -6.06
CA PRO A 89 -3.99 9.90 -6.57
C PRO A 89 -5.21 9.96 -7.49
N ALA A 90 -5.70 8.83 -8.02
CA ALA A 90 -6.97 8.79 -8.75
C ALA A 90 -8.19 8.95 -7.82
N LYS A 91 -7.99 8.93 -6.49
CA LYS A 91 -9.01 9.03 -5.45
C LYS A 91 -8.59 10.10 -4.43
N PRO A 92 -8.50 11.39 -4.83
CA PRO A 92 -7.98 12.45 -3.95
C PRO A 92 -8.76 12.60 -2.64
N ARG A 93 -10.07 12.32 -2.65
CA ARG A 93 -10.91 12.34 -1.44
C ARG A 93 -10.52 11.27 -0.40
N ALA A 94 -9.79 10.23 -0.80
CA ALA A 94 -9.33 9.19 0.12
C ALA A 94 -8.37 9.76 1.17
N MET A 95 -7.51 10.71 0.79
CA MET A 95 -6.53 11.32 1.70
C MET A 95 -7.18 11.96 2.93
N SER A 96 -8.36 12.57 2.77
CA SER A 96 -9.11 13.19 3.86
C SER A 96 -10.25 12.31 4.39
N SER A 97 -10.28 11.03 4.01
CA SER A 97 -11.35 10.13 4.47
C SER A 97 -11.16 9.73 5.94
N PRO A 98 -12.24 9.51 6.70
CA PRO A 98 -12.14 9.07 8.08
C PRO A 98 -11.33 7.78 8.26
N LYS A 99 -11.39 6.86 7.30
CA LYS A 99 -10.63 5.60 7.33
C LYS A 99 -9.14 5.81 7.12
N VAL A 100 -8.74 6.66 6.17
CA VAL A 100 -7.31 6.96 5.97
C VAL A 100 -6.74 7.71 7.18
N ASN A 101 -7.49 8.65 7.75
CA ASN A 101 -7.07 9.34 8.98
C ASN A 101 -6.94 8.36 10.16
N ALA A 102 -7.92 7.49 10.37
CA ALA A 102 -7.86 6.45 11.41
C ALA A 102 -6.67 5.49 11.20
N LEU A 103 -6.32 5.18 9.95
CA LEU A 103 -5.16 4.37 9.62
C LEU A 103 -3.85 5.11 9.97
N ILE A 104 -3.74 6.40 9.63
CA ILE A 104 -2.58 7.23 10.01
C ILE A 104 -2.42 7.26 11.53
N ASP A 105 -3.51 7.51 12.27
CA ASP A 105 -3.50 7.54 13.73
C ASP A 105 -3.07 6.19 14.33
N ALA A 106 -3.54 5.08 13.74
CA ALA A 106 -3.11 3.75 14.16
C ALA A 106 -1.63 3.50 13.89
N LEU A 107 -1.13 3.90 12.72
CA LEU A 107 0.29 3.78 12.37
C LEU A 107 1.18 4.60 13.31
N LEU A 108 0.77 5.81 13.69
CA LEU A 108 1.51 6.68 14.61
C LEU A 108 1.60 6.14 16.05
N LYS A 109 0.75 5.19 16.44
CA LYS A 109 0.89 4.47 17.72
C LYS A 109 2.08 3.51 17.70
N SER A 110 2.44 2.98 16.52
CA SER A 110 3.51 2.00 16.33
C SER A 110 4.80 2.60 15.79
N TYR A 111 4.70 3.66 14.99
CA TYR A 111 5.82 4.32 14.31
C TYR A 111 5.90 5.79 14.70
N ALA A 112 7.10 6.31 14.93
CA ALA A 112 7.28 7.74 15.16
C ALA A 112 7.00 8.61 13.92
N LYS A 113 7.06 8.02 12.73
CA LYS A 113 6.94 8.75 11.45
C LYS A 113 6.09 7.97 10.44
N VAL A 114 5.17 8.66 9.80
CA VAL A 114 4.39 8.13 8.67
C VAL A 114 4.60 9.03 7.46
N PHE A 115 5.20 8.49 6.41
CA PHE A 115 5.33 9.17 5.12
C PHE A 115 4.07 8.93 4.30
N VAL A 116 3.27 9.95 4.04
CA VAL A 116 2.07 9.85 3.20
C VAL A 116 2.42 10.28 1.78
N LEU A 117 2.20 9.42 0.81
CA LEU A 117 2.51 9.67 -0.61
C LEU A 117 1.24 9.57 -1.46
N SER A 118 0.98 10.58 -2.31
CA SER A 118 -0.14 10.58 -3.26
C SER A 118 0.33 11.12 -4.61
N GLY A 119 0.76 10.23 -5.50
CA GLY A 119 1.32 10.64 -6.79
C GLY A 119 2.59 11.47 -6.63
N LYS A 120 2.51 12.78 -6.92
CA LYS A 120 3.62 13.73 -6.76
C LYS A 120 3.64 14.44 -5.41
N GLU A 121 2.55 14.31 -4.64
CA GLU A 121 2.40 14.94 -3.34
C GLU A 121 2.96 14.02 -2.27
N SER A 122 3.68 14.59 -1.30
CA SER A 122 4.18 13.86 -0.14
C SER A 122 4.06 14.70 1.12
N ALA A 123 3.68 14.06 2.23
CA ALA A 123 3.67 14.65 3.55
C ALA A 123 4.37 13.72 4.54
N LEU A 124 5.01 14.31 5.55
CA LEU A 124 5.55 13.58 6.69
C LEU A 124 4.70 13.92 7.92
N ILE A 125 4.14 12.92 8.55
CA ILE A 125 3.38 13.05 9.79
C ILE A 125 4.18 12.39 10.90
N GLN A 126 4.30 13.08 12.03
CA GLN A 126 5.08 12.63 13.20
C GLN A 126 4.21 12.73 14.44
N ARG A 127 4.45 11.83 15.40
CA ARG A 127 3.81 11.87 16.72
C ARG A 127 4.49 12.89 17.64
#